data_AF-A0A8X8G5H9-F1
#
_entry.id   AF-A0A8X8G5H9-F1
#
_cell.length_a   1.000
_cell.length_b   1.000
_cell.length_c   1.000
_cell.angle_alpha   90.00
_cell.angle_beta   90.00
_cell.angle_gamma   90.00
#
_symmetry.space_group_name_H-M   'P 1'
#
loop_
_entity.id
_entity.type
_entity.pdbx_description
1 polymer ?
#
loop_
_entity_poly.entity_id
_entity_poly.type
_entity_poly.pdbx_seq_one_letter_code
_entity_poly.pdbx_strand_id
1 'polypeptide(L)'
;MSDNSTQQGVAGHGAFFQDTNLSANEAEAATAWVRSHVDRRTMDLGERMDDVRDHMWQLEKEGEIIVHRLTDQHKPVEVDTLYGWKKRIPTNQFWHHKSCGQCGNIPGYPTSILWFMNKFGMDYLDETDQTSCTAWNYHGSGIGNVESLAAVFLRNFHQAYVSGKQHGFENGHFYPLVHCGTSFGNYK
;
A
#
# COMPACT_ATOMS: atom_id res chain seq x y z
N MET A 1 -9.71 19.60 52.84
CA MET A 1 -10.76 19.00 52.02
C MET A 1 -11.44 20.12 51.25
N SER A 2 -11.14 20.26 49.97
CA SER A 2 -12.03 20.89 48.99
C SER A 2 -11.65 20.31 47.62
N ASP A 3 -12.46 19.33 47.25
CA ASP A 3 -12.37 18.50 46.05
C ASP A 3 -12.68 19.38 44.82
N ASN A 4 -11.71 19.59 43.94
CA ASN A 4 -11.96 20.28 42.67
C ASN A 4 -12.02 19.20 41.60
N SER A 5 -13.21 18.60 41.48
CA SER A 5 -13.54 17.58 40.50
C SER A 5 -13.16 18.08 39.11
N THR A 6 -12.10 17.51 38.55
CA THR A 6 -11.74 17.56 37.14
C THR A 6 -12.98 17.17 36.35
N GLN A 7 -13.64 18.13 35.68
CA GLN A 7 -14.69 17.83 34.72
C GLN A 7 -14.09 16.93 33.63
N GLN A 8 -14.29 15.62 33.75
CA GLN A 8 -14.08 14.69 32.67
C GLN A 8 -15.07 15.07 31.58
N GLY A 9 -14.56 15.44 30.40
CA GLY A 9 -15.40 15.64 29.23
C GLY A 9 -16.06 14.32 28.81
N VAL A 10 -16.86 14.40 27.76
CA VAL A 10 -17.66 13.27 27.28
C VAL A 10 -16.74 12.09 26.90
N ALA A 11 -17.11 10.88 27.33
CA ALA A 11 -16.41 9.63 27.02
C ALA A 11 -14.90 9.60 27.37
N GLY A 12 -14.47 10.33 28.41
CA GLY A 12 -13.07 10.35 28.84
C GLY A 12 -12.17 11.31 28.05
N HIS A 13 -12.76 12.12 27.17
CA HIS A 13 -12.07 13.24 26.54
C HIS A 13 -11.95 14.43 27.52
N GLY A 14 -10.99 15.34 27.29
CA GLY A 14 -10.77 16.50 28.18
C GLY A 14 -11.97 17.45 28.22
N ALA A 15 -12.03 18.35 29.21
CA ALA A 15 -13.15 19.27 29.47
C ALA A 15 -13.57 20.18 28.29
N PHE A 16 -12.76 20.24 27.22
CA PHE A 16 -13.09 20.94 25.97
C PHE A 16 -14.10 20.19 25.09
N PHE A 17 -14.23 18.87 25.25
CA PHE A 17 -15.26 18.10 24.57
C PHE A 17 -16.59 18.24 25.30
N GLN A 18 -17.47 19.06 24.74
CA GLN A 18 -18.81 19.33 25.24
C GLN A 18 -19.88 18.75 24.32
N ASP A 19 -21.05 18.48 24.88
CA ASP A 19 -22.21 18.06 24.11
C ASP A 19 -22.61 19.16 23.13
N THR A 20 -22.83 18.77 21.88
CA THR A 20 -23.11 19.69 20.78
C THR A 20 -24.53 20.28 20.85
N ASN A 21 -25.40 19.72 21.71
CA ASN A 21 -26.80 20.12 21.91
C ASN A 21 -27.61 20.29 20.61
N LEU A 22 -27.20 19.62 19.53
CA LEU A 22 -27.90 19.68 18.24
C LEU A 22 -29.24 18.97 18.35
N SER A 23 -30.27 19.57 17.76
CA SER A 23 -31.52 18.85 17.50
C SER A 23 -31.30 17.71 16.50
N ALA A 24 -32.24 16.76 16.43
CA ALA A 24 -32.13 15.62 15.52
C ALA A 24 -31.90 16.04 14.05
N ASN A 25 -32.57 17.10 13.60
CA ASN A 25 -32.43 17.63 12.24
C ASN A 25 -31.06 18.30 12.02
N GLU A 26 -30.55 19.02 13.02
CA GLU A 26 -29.22 19.65 12.94
C GLU A 26 -28.10 18.62 12.97
N ALA A 27 -28.25 17.55 13.76
CA ALA A 27 -27.31 16.43 13.78
C ALA A 27 -27.32 15.69 12.44
N GLU A 28 -28.48 15.51 11.80
CA GLU A 28 -28.59 14.93 10.47
C GLU A 28 -27.93 15.80 9.40
N ALA A 29 -28.15 17.12 9.43
CA ALA A 29 -27.48 18.07 8.54
C ALA A 29 -25.96 18.09 8.75
N ALA A 30 -25.50 18.10 10.00
CA ALA A 30 -24.07 18.09 10.36
C ALA A 30 -23.38 16.78 9.95
N THR A 31 -24.12 15.67 9.85
CA THR A 31 -23.61 14.36 9.42
C THR A 31 -23.97 14.01 7.97
N ALA A 32 -24.62 14.91 7.23
CA ALA A 32 -25.05 14.66 5.86
C ALA A 32 -23.88 14.27 4.94
N TRP A 33 -22.68 14.81 5.18
CA TRP A 33 -21.46 14.45 4.44
C TRP A 33 -21.03 12.99 4.67
N VAL A 34 -21.29 12.42 5.85
CA VAL A 34 -21.00 11.00 6.17
C VAL A 34 -21.86 10.06 5.31
N ARG A 35 -23.09 10.49 5.01
CA ARG A 35 -24.02 9.74 4.15
C ARG A 35 -23.84 10.05 2.68
N SER A 36 -23.12 11.11 2.33
CA SER A 36 -22.83 11.44 0.94
C SER A 36 -21.92 10.36 0.36
N HIS A 37 -22.44 9.59 -0.60
CA HIS A 37 -21.66 8.59 -1.32
C HIS A 37 -20.76 9.30 -2.33
N VAL A 38 -19.62 9.78 -1.86
CA VAL A 38 -18.59 10.37 -2.72
C VAL A 38 -17.75 9.24 -3.30
N ASP A 39 -18.23 8.61 -4.38
CA ASP A 39 -17.39 7.69 -5.14
C ASP A 39 -16.50 8.47 -6.11
N ARG A 40 -15.25 8.67 -5.70
CA ARG A 40 -14.21 9.28 -6.55
C ARG A 40 -14.03 8.58 -7.90
N ARG A 41 -14.44 7.32 -8.05
CA ARG A 41 -14.43 6.59 -9.34
C ARG A 41 -15.40 7.17 -10.36
N THR A 42 -16.43 7.88 -9.90
CA THR A 42 -17.50 8.46 -10.74
C THR A 42 -17.39 9.98 -10.87
N MET A 43 -16.50 10.60 -10.10
CA MET A 43 -16.24 12.04 -10.18
C MET A 43 -15.32 12.33 -11.35
N ASP A 44 -15.78 13.14 -12.29
CA ASP A 44 -14.91 13.70 -13.33
C ASP A 44 -13.92 14.68 -12.67
N LEU A 45 -12.65 14.28 -12.60
CA LEU A 45 -11.58 15.06 -11.98
C LEU A 45 -11.09 16.21 -12.88
N GLY A 46 -11.65 16.37 -14.08
CA GLY A 46 -11.37 17.48 -15.02
C GLY A 46 -10.03 17.37 -15.73
N GLU A 47 -8.94 17.19 -14.99
CA GLU A 47 -7.60 16.93 -15.53
C GLU A 47 -7.17 15.49 -15.28
N ARG A 48 -6.69 14.83 -16.35
CA ARG A 48 -6.09 13.51 -16.25
C ARG A 48 -4.80 13.64 -15.44
N MET A 49 -4.78 13.01 -14.26
CA MET A 49 -3.58 12.92 -13.42
C MET A 49 -2.40 12.37 -14.23
N ASP A 50 -1.21 12.97 -14.05
CA ASP A 50 0.02 12.54 -14.72
C ASP A 50 0.25 11.03 -14.49
N ASP A 51 0.47 10.30 -15.58
CA ASP A 51 0.58 8.86 -15.57
C ASP A 51 2.05 8.47 -15.48
N VAL A 52 2.50 8.14 -14.26
CA VAL A 52 3.90 7.72 -14.00
C VAL A 52 4.40 6.62 -14.95
N ARG A 53 3.49 5.81 -15.52
CA ARG A 53 3.83 4.76 -16.48
C ARG A 53 4.47 5.32 -17.76
N ASP A 54 4.04 6.49 -18.22
CA ASP A 54 4.59 7.11 -19.43
C ASP A 54 6.08 7.46 -19.22
N HIS A 55 6.41 8.02 -18.05
CA HIS A 55 7.80 8.29 -17.65
C HIS A 55 8.61 6.99 -17.51
N MET A 56 8.04 5.95 -16.90
CA MET A 56 8.72 4.65 -16.78
C MET A 56 9.01 4.01 -18.14
N TRP A 57 8.10 4.13 -19.12
CA TRP A 57 8.33 3.62 -20.47
C TRP A 57 9.42 4.39 -21.21
N GLN A 58 9.50 5.71 -20.99
CA GLN A 58 10.59 6.52 -21.54
C GLN A 58 11.94 6.10 -20.96
N LEU A 59 12.03 5.95 -19.64
CA LEU A 59 13.26 5.49 -18.97
C LEU A 59 13.69 4.09 -19.43
N GLU A 60 12.73 3.18 -19.65
CA GLU A 60 13.04 1.85 -20.20
C GLU A 60 13.54 1.93 -21.64
N LYS A 61 12.94 2.79 -22.47
CA LYS A 61 13.39 3.02 -23.85
C LYS A 61 14.82 3.58 -23.90
N GLU A 62 15.19 4.40 -22.91
CA GLU A 62 16.53 4.94 -22.72
C GLU A 62 17.52 3.91 -22.13
N GLY A 63 17.02 2.76 -21.66
CA GLY A 63 17.83 1.70 -21.06
C GLY A 63 18.20 1.92 -19.59
N GLU A 64 17.57 2.90 -18.94
CA GLU A 64 17.83 3.26 -17.53
C GLU A 64 17.17 2.27 -16.55
N ILE A 65 16.00 1.73 -16.92
CA ILE A 65 15.26 0.75 -16.11
C ILE A 65 14.71 -0.39 -16.97
N ILE A 66 14.28 -1.47 -16.32
CA ILE A 66 13.45 -2.51 -16.92
C ILE A 66 12.06 -2.42 -16.30
N VAL A 67 11.02 -2.35 -17.13
CA VAL A 67 9.62 -2.38 -16.66
C VAL A 67 9.16 -3.83 -16.65
N HIS A 68 9.00 -4.38 -15.44
CA HIS A 68 8.43 -5.71 -15.24
C HIS A 68 6.94 -5.71 -15.62
N ARG A 69 6.61 -6.34 -16.74
CA ARG A 69 5.24 -6.40 -17.27
C ARG A 69 4.51 -7.65 -16.77
N LEU A 70 3.21 -7.49 -16.50
CA LEU A 70 2.31 -8.61 -16.23
C LEU A 70 2.07 -9.43 -17.50
N THR A 71 2.32 -10.72 -17.40
CA THR A 71 1.98 -11.73 -18.41
C THR A 71 0.81 -12.59 -17.94
N ASP A 72 0.25 -13.40 -18.83
CA ASP A 72 -0.89 -14.27 -18.52
C ASP A 72 -0.55 -15.38 -17.51
N GLN A 73 0.75 -15.68 -17.30
CA GLN A 73 1.22 -16.63 -16.29
C GLN A 73 0.80 -16.22 -14.87
N HIS A 74 0.72 -14.91 -14.61
CA HIS A 74 0.32 -14.34 -13.32
C HIS A 74 -1.20 -14.33 -13.10
N LYS A 75 -1.99 -14.87 -14.05
CA LYS A 75 -3.46 -14.92 -14.02
C LYS A 75 -4.12 -13.57 -13.68
N PRO A 76 -3.72 -12.46 -14.33
CA PRO A 76 -4.15 -11.14 -13.89
C PRO A 76 -5.65 -10.91 -14.08
N VAL A 77 -6.25 -10.19 -13.14
CA VAL A 77 -7.65 -9.72 -13.20
C VAL A 77 -7.70 -8.22 -13.42
N GLU A 78 -8.72 -7.73 -14.11
CA GLU A 78 -8.94 -6.30 -14.31
C GLU A 78 -9.83 -5.72 -13.23
N VAL A 79 -9.41 -4.60 -12.64
CA VAL A 79 -10.20 -3.85 -11.66
C VAL A 79 -10.22 -2.37 -12.00
N ASP A 80 -11.28 -1.69 -11.58
CA ASP A 80 -11.39 -0.24 -11.64
C ASP A 80 -10.69 0.40 -10.42
N THR A 81 -9.71 1.24 -10.69
CA THR A 81 -9.04 2.04 -9.66
C THR A 81 -9.93 3.18 -9.18
N LEU A 82 -9.59 3.78 -8.03
CA LEU A 82 -10.28 4.97 -7.51
C LEU A 82 -10.25 6.19 -8.44
N TYR A 83 -9.38 6.17 -9.46
CA TYR A 83 -9.22 7.21 -10.47
C TYR A 83 -9.89 6.85 -11.81
N GLY A 84 -10.74 5.82 -11.83
CA GLY A 84 -11.47 5.38 -13.02
C GLY A 84 -10.61 4.62 -14.04
N TRP A 85 -9.35 4.31 -13.73
CA TRP A 85 -8.47 3.56 -14.63
C TRP A 85 -8.67 2.05 -14.45
N LYS A 86 -8.71 1.30 -15.56
CA LYS A 86 -8.55 -0.16 -15.53
C LYS A 86 -7.11 -0.52 -15.17
N LYS A 87 -6.94 -1.36 -14.16
CA LYS A 87 -5.64 -1.91 -13.75
C LYS A 87 -5.69 -3.43 -13.76
N ARG A 88 -4.70 -4.05 -14.41
CA ARG A 88 -4.43 -5.49 -14.29
C ARG A 88 -3.71 -5.75 -12.97
N ILE A 89 -4.21 -6.68 -12.18
CA ILE A 89 -3.64 -7.09 -10.89
C ILE A 89 -3.28 -8.58 -10.97
N PRO A 90 -2.03 -8.99 -10.68
CA PRO A 90 -1.67 -10.40 -10.63
C PRO A 90 -2.44 -11.11 -9.51
N THR A 91 -2.82 -12.36 -9.74
CA THR A 91 -3.47 -13.20 -8.71
C THR A 91 -2.64 -14.44 -8.37
N ASN A 92 -1.47 -14.60 -8.97
CA ASN A 92 -0.60 -15.75 -8.79
C ASN A 92 0.88 -15.37 -8.96
N GLN A 93 1.77 -16.25 -8.52
CA GLN A 93 3.23 -16.11 -8.62
C GLN A 93 3.74 -14.85 -7.92
N PHE A 94 3.47 -14.73 -6.63
CA PHE A 94 3.87 -13.54 -5.86
C PHE A 94 5.28 -13.66 -5.28
N TRP A 95 6.01 -12.55 -5.23
CA TRP A 95 7.21 -12.41 -4.41
C TRP A 95 6.87 -11.64 -3.14
N HIS A 96 7.02 -12.25 -1.96
CA HIS A 96 6.64 -11.60 -0.70
C HIS A 96 7.67 -10.57 -0.25
N HIS A 97 7.34 -9.30 -0.42
CA HIS A 97 8.13 -8.24 0.21
C HIS A 97 7.85 -8.20 1.71
N LYS A 98 8.79 -8.73 2.50
CA LYS A 98 8.72 -8.70 3.97
C LYS A 98 9.39 -7.44 4.53
N SER A 99 8.58 -6.56 5.10
CA SER A 99 9.05 -5.35 5.79
C SER A 99 9.55 -5.65 7.21
N CYS A 100 10.59 -4.95 7.67
CA CYS A 100 11.16 -5.13 9.00
C CYS A 100 10.15 -4.84 10.13
N GLY A 101 9.41 -3.73 10.03
CA GLY A 101 8.50 -3.28 11.10
C GLY A 101 7.34 -4.23 11.33
N GLN A 102 6.61 -4.60 10.27
CA GLN A 102 5.41 -5.42 10.38
C GLN A 102 5.73 -6.92 10.45
N CYS A 103 6.62 -7.42 9.59
CA CYS A 103 6.93 -8.85 9.54
C CYS A 103 7.83 -9.29 10.70
N GLY A 104 8.74 -8.41 11.15
CA GLY A 104 9.63 -8.70 12.26
C GLY A 104 8.91 -8.65 13.62
N ASN A 105 8.02 -7.67 13.84
CA ASN A 105 7.37 -7.49 15.15
C ASN A 105 5.98 -8.15 15.25
N ILE A 106 5.32 -8.44 14.13
CA ILE A 106 3.97 -9.01 14.10
C ILE A 106 3.98 -10.26 13.21
N PRO A 107 4.65 -11.34 13.63
CA PRO A 107 4.83 -12.54 12.80
C PRO A 107 3.50 -13.21 12.40
N GLY A 108 2.45 -13.06 13.22
CA GLY A 108 1.11 -13.53 12.86
C GLY A 108 0.55 -12.89 11.58
N TYR A 109 0.99 -11.69 11.23
CA TYR A 109 0.57 -11.02 10.00
C TYR A 109 1.04 -11.76 8.74
N PRO A 110 2.36 -11.91 8.45
CA PRO A 110 2.79 -12.67 7.28
C PRO A 110 2.30 -14.12 7.36
N THR A 111 2.29 -14.76 8.53
CA THR A 111 1.76 -16.13 8.66
C THR A 111 0.30 -16.24 8.21
N SER A 112 -0.57 -15.29 8.57
CA SER A 112 -1.98 -15.31 8.14
C SER A 112 -2.15 -15.15 6.63
N ILE A 113 -1.32 -14.31 5.99
CA ILE A 113 -1.33 -14.13 4.53
C ILE A 113 -0.86 -15.40 3.83
N LEU A 114 0.27 -15.97 4.25
CA LEU A 114 0.79 -17.19 3.65
C LEU A 114 -0.18 -18.36 3.84
N TRP A 115 -0.84 -18.45 5.00
CA TRP A 115 -1.90 -19.44 5.22
C TRP A 115 -3.07 -19.24 4.25
N PHE A 116 -3.53 -18.01 4.04
CA PHE A 116 -4.59 -17.70 3.09
C PHE A 116 -4.18 -18.13 1.67
N MET A 117 -2.99 -17.75 1.22
CA MET A 117 -2.49 -18.13 -0.10
C MET A 117 -2.43 -19.64 -0.30
N ASN A 118 -1.92 -20.38 0.69
CA ASN A 118 -1.92 -21.85 0.67
C ASN A 118 -3.35 -22.41 0.61
N LYS A 119 -4.29 -21.83 1.36
CA LYS A 119 -5.69 -22.25 1.39
C LYS A 119 -6.39 -22.05 0.04
N PHE A 120 -6.02 -21.01 -0.71
CA PHE A 120 -6.62 -20.65 -2.00
C PHE A 120 -5.78 -21.07 -3.22
N GLY A 121 -4.69 -21.81 -3.02
CA GLY A 121 -3.86 -22.34 -4.10
C GLY A 121 -3.13 -21.27 -4.91
N MET A 122 -2.65 -20.22 -4.24
CA MET A 122 -1.83 -19.18 -4.85
C MET A 122 -0.36 -19.54 -4.71
N ASP A 123 0.36 -19.49 -5.83
CA ASP A 123 1.80 -19.67 -5.90
C ASP A 123 2.51 -18.41 -5.43
N TYR A 124 3.50 -18.58 -4.56
CA TYR A 124 4.31 -17.48 -4.05
C TYR A 124 5.73 -17.94 -3.70
N LEU A 125 6.66 -16.99 -3.68
CA LEU A 125 7.97 -17.11 -3.08
C LEU A 125 8.00 -16.34 -1.76
N ASP A 126 8.23 -17.07 -0.67
CA ASP A 126 8.54 -16.49 0.64
C ASP A 126 10.05 -16.22 0.72
N GLU A 127 10.47 -15.05 0.26
CA GLU A 127 11.87 -14.62 0.23
C GLU A 127 12.48 -14.66 1.64
N THR A 128 13.48 -15.50 1.90
CA THR A 128 14.08 -15.62 3.24
C THR A 128 14.82 -14.37 3.64
N ASP A 129 15.34 -13.63 2.67
CA ASP A 129 16.10 -12.41 2.89
C ASP A 129 15.17 -11.21 3.07
N GLN A 130 14.84 -10.92 4.33
CA GLN A 130 14.10 -9.70 4.68
C GLN A 130 14.91 -8.47 4.28
N THR A 131 14.32 -7.60 3.48
CA THR A 131 14.94 -6.32 3.12
C THR A 131 14.06 -5.17 3.55
N SER A 132 14.71 -4.16 4.14
CA SER A 132 14.01 -2.96 4.56
C SER A 132 13.47 -2.22 3.34
N CYS A 133 12.26 -1.68 3.48
CA CYS A 133 11.80 -0.62 2.60
C CYS A 133 12.43 0.73 2.95
N THR A 134 13.34 0.79 3.94
CA THR A 134 13.94 1.96 4.61
C THR A 134 13.05 2.67 5.64
N ALA A 135 11.77 2.28 5.75
CA ALA A 135 10.76 2.91 6.61
C ALA A 135 10.44 4.37 6.21
N TRP A 136 9.25 4.55 5.62
CA TRP A 136 8.71 5.83 5.15
C TRP A 136 8.95 7.01 6.10
N ASN A 137 8.74 6.83 7.40
CA ASN A 137 8.85 7.92 8.37
C ASN A 137 10.27 8.48 8.51
N TYR A 138 11.32 7.71 8.19
CA TYR A 138 12.71 8.17 8.30
C TYR A 138 13.26 8.72 6.99
N HIS A 139 12.81 8.19 5.85
CA HIS A 139 13.33 8.59 4.54
C HIS A 139 12.42 9.52 3.75
N GLY A 140 11.12 9.53 4.05
CA GLY A 140 10.16 10.50 3.52
C GLY A 140 10.02 11.76 4.39
N SER A 141 10.47 11.72 5.65
CA SER A 141 10.83 12.94 6.39
C SER A 141 12.25 13.34 5.99
N GLY A 142 12.57 14.63 5.93
CA GLY A 142 13.79 15.19 5.29
C GLY A 142 15.16 14.76 5.84
N ILE A 143 15.24 13.63 6.57
CA ILE A 143 16.45 12.91 6.94
C ILE A 143 16.92 11.98 5.80
N GLY A 144 16.01 11.45 4.97
CA GLY A 144 16.37 10.73 3.74
C GLY A 144 16.21 11.58 2.48
N ASN A 145 16.77 11.10 1.35
CA ASN A 145 16.57 11.70 0.03
C ASN A 145 15.81 10.75 -0.91
N VAL A 146 15.15 11.31 -1.92
CA VAL A 146 14.31 10.55 -2.86
C VAL A 146 15.12 9.58 -3.71
N GLU A 147 16.40 9.89 -3.96
CA GLU A 147 17.32 9.06 -4.72
C GLU A 147 17.63 7.75 -3.98
N SER A 148 17.86 7.83 -2.66
CA SER A 148 18.09 6.65 -1.81
C SER A 148 16.84 5.77 -1.72
N LEU A 149 15.65 6.38 -1.65
CA LEU A 149 14.38 5.69 -1.68
C LEU A 149 14.19 4.93 -2.99
N ALA A 150 14.41 5.61 -4.12
CA ALA A 150 14.34 5.02 -5.45
C ALA A 150 15.33 3.87 -5.61
N ALA A 151 16.58 4.02 -5.14
CA ALA A 151 17.60 2.97 -5.21
C ALA A 151 17.20 1.71 -4.43
N VAL A 152 16.66 1.86 -3.21
CA VAL A 152 16.22 0.70 -2.40
C VAL A 152 14.97 0.06 -2.98
N PHE A 153 14.03 0.85 -3.50
CA PHE A 153 12.88 0.35 -4.24
C PHE A 153 13.33 -0.51 -5.43
N LEU A 154 14.18 0.03 -6.31
CA LEU A 154 14.70 -0.67 -7.48
C LEU A 154 15.45 -1.94 -7.09
N ARG A 155 16.28 -1.90 -6.04
CA ARG A 155 16.97 -3.09 -5.52
C ARG A 155 16.00 -4.19 -5.10
N ASN A 156 14.94 -3.85 -4.37
CA ASN A 156 13.97 -4.84 -3.88
C ASN A 156 13.12 -5.42 -5.02
N PHE A 157 12.70 -4.58 -5.97
CA PHE A 157 11.92 -5.03 -7.11
C PHE A 157 12.77 -5.81 -8.12
N HIS A 158 14.06 -5.46 -8.26
CA HIS A 158 15.02 -6.27 -8.99
C HIS A 158 15.18 -7.65 -8.37
N GLN A 159 15.27 -7.75 -7.04
CA GLN A 159 15.34 -9.05 -6.37
C GLN A 159 14.10 -9.90 -6.68
N ALA A 160 12.90 -9.32 -6.62
CA ALA A 160 11.68 -10.03 -7.04
C ALA A 160 11.79 -10.53 -8.49
N TYR A 161 12.25 -9.67 -9.40
CA TYR A 161 12.41 -9.98 -10.83
C TYR A 161 13.38 -11.13 -11.10
N VAL A 162 14.50 -11.23 -10.37
CA VAL A 162 15.53 -12.27 -10.63
C VAL A 162 15.37 -13.52 -9.77
N SER A 163 14.60 -13.47 -8.68
CA SER A 163 14.47 -14.55 -7.69
C SER A 163 14.06 -15.90 -8.31
N GLY A 164 13.22 -15.88 -9.36
CA GLY A 164 12.78 -17.09 -10.08
C GLY A 164 13.92 -17.98 -10.58
N LYS A 165 15.09 -17.40 -10.91
CA LYS A 165 16.25 -18.15 -11.42
C LYS A 165 16.76 -19.21 -10.46
N GLN A 166 16.74 -18.94 -9.16
CA GLN A 166 17.18 -19.90 -8.14
C GLN A 166 16.23 -21.11 -8.04
N HIS A 167 15.02 -20.99 -8.57
CA HIS A 167 13.99 -22.02 -8.60
C HIS A 167 13.79 -22.63 -10.00
N GLY A 168 14.69 -22.35 -10.95
CA GLY A 168 14.61 -22.87 -12.32
C GLY A 168 13.61 -22.15 -13.22
N PHE A 169 13.18 -20.95 -12.83
CA PHE A 169 12.31 -20.11 -13.65
C PHE A 169 13.07 -18.98 -14.35
N GLU A 170 12.44 -18.41 -15.36
CA GLU A 170 12.94 -17.21 -16.03
C GLU A 170 12.83 -15.96 -15.14
N ASN A 171 13.55 -14.91 -15.54
CA ASN A 171 13.37 -13.59 -14.97
C ASN A 171 11.91 -13.13 -15.10
N GLY A 172 11.40 -12.46 -14.07
CA GLY A 172 10.04 -11.94 -14.02
C GLY A 172 8.97 -12.98 -13.73
N HIS A 173 9.34 -14.20 -13.32
CA HIS A 173 8.39 -15.24 -12.90
C HIS A 173 7.54 -14.83 -11.70
N PHE A 174 8.15 -14.20 -10.68
CA PHE A 174 7.44 -13.73 -9.50
C PHE A 174 7.18 -12.24 -9.55
N TYR A 175 5.95 -11.83 -9.26
CA TYR A 175 5.52 -10.43 -9.22
C TYR A 175 5.54 -9.90 -7.77
N PRO A 176 6.13 -8.73 -7.49
CA PRO A 176 6.25 -8.22 -6.13
C PRO A 176 4.88 -7.96 -5.47
N LEU A 177 4.66 -8.56 -4.30
CA LEU A 177 3.53 -8.32 -3.43
C LEU A 177 4.00 -7.58 -2.16
N VAL A 178 3.56 -6.33 -2.02
CA VAL A 178 3.86 -5.48 -0.86
C VAL A 178 2.63 -5.46 0.04
N HIS A 179 2.74 -6.08 1.21
CA HIS A 179 1.61 -6.19 2.16
C HIS A 179 1.77 -5.31 3.40
N CYS A 180 2.92 -4.64 3.57
CA CYS A 180 3.10 -3.67 4.65
C CYS A 180 2.61 -2.30 4.21
N GLY A 181 1.74 -1.68 4.99
CA GLY A 181 1.20 -0.34 4.68
C GLY A 181 2.29 0.72 4.54
N THR A 182 3.33 0.67 5.37
CA THR A 182 4.48 1.59 5.31
C THR A 182 5.31 1.37 4.05
N SER A 183 5.58 0.12 3.67
CA SER A 183 6.28 -0.17 2.40
C SER A 183 5.44 0.24 1.20
N PHE A 184 4.13 0.00 1.25
CA PHE A 184 3.21 0.34 0.16
C PHE A 184 3.12 1.86 -0.05
N GLY A 185 3.09 2.63 1.03
CA GLY A 185 3.19 4.09 0.97
C GLY A 185 4.54 4.57 0.45
N ASN A 186 5.63 3.88 0.80
CA ASN A 186 6.98 4.26 0.37
C ASN A 186 7.29 4.02 -1.11
N TYR A 187 6.62 3.05 -1.72
CA TYR A 187 6.81 2.70 -3.12
C TYR A 187 5.77 3.32 -4.05
N LYS A 188 4.91 4.20 -3.52
CA LYS A 188 3.90 4.93 -4.29
C LYS A 188 4.50 6.20 -4.88
#